data_AF-A0A961TG33-F1
#
_entry.id   AF-A0A961TG33-F1
#
_cell.length_a   1.000
_cell.length_b   1.000
_cell.length_c   1.000
_cell.angle_alpha   90.00
_cell.angle_beta   90.00
_cell.angle_gamma   90.00
#
_symmetry.space_group_name_H-M   'P 1'
#
loop_
_entity.id
_entity.type
_entity.pdbx_description
1 polymer ?
#
loop_
_entity_poly.entity_id
_entity_poly.type
_entity_poly.pdbx_seq_one_letter_code
_entity_poly.pdbx_strand_id
1 'polypeptide(L)'
;NNHAFDFGTPGILETLDNLRALGDRVSFAGTGMNRNEAARSIELRAPGASLRFSAIGIGAGPAGDKRPGQLSIHLKENQDQLIANLLGEPADFRLVSVHSGTERDPDPTGFQMAFLRDRLALEAGIDLIVGHHAHVAQPVVMAGNSLVFFGLGNFLHHGTANMNATGVCRDWSILARVHLVDNASGKLTVGAVQIIPIRNTHLQTERLPPQEASRRIAILNGLSARLDNTAKKTRGLRFVAGEDGSGLWCSAAARQATSPLATLCLGYLDTVSASNPAVPDCGADRKRSAAKATISGNGKPRSGRKPANLREFWQQQSEKARARRNRLFHPNRDANR
;
A
#
# COMPACT_ATOMS: atom_id res chain seq x y z
N ASN A 1 2.17 -2.56 -9.53
CA ASN A 1 2.09 -3.87 -8.85
C ASN A 1 3.01 -4.81 -9.60
N ASN A 2 3.99 -5.43 -8.94
CA ASN A 2 4.96 -6.29 -9.62
C ASN A 2 4.32 -7.48 -10.34
N HIS A 3 3.12 -7.89 -9.93
CA HIS A 3 2.34 -8.98 -10.54
C HIS A 3 1.42 -8.54 -11.68
N ALA A 4 1.41 -7.26 -12.06
CA ALA A 4 0.54 -6.77 -13.14
C ALA A 4 0.81 -7.48 -14.49
N PHE A 5 2.02 -8.00 -14.69
CA PHE A 5 2.46 -8.58 -15.96
C PHE A 5 2.62 -10.10 -15.93
N ASP A 6 2.11 -10.80 -14.91
CA ASP A 6 2.29 -12.25 -14.75
C ASP A 6 1.73 -13.06 -15.93
N PHE A 7 0.63 -12.57 -16.53
CA PHE A 7 0.02 -13.16 -17.74
C PHE A 7 0.39 -12.41 -19.03
N GLY A 8 1.45 -11.59 -18.98
CA GLY A 8 1.94 -10.79 -20.09
C GLY A 8 0.92 -9.78 -20.63
N THR A 9 1.13 -9.34 -21.87
CA THR A 9 0.26 -8.39 -22.56
C THR A 9 -1.21 -8.83 -22.61
N PRO A 10 -1.55 -10.09 -22.95
CA PRO A 10 -2.96 -10.52 -22.95
C PRO A 10 -3.64 -10.31 -21.59
N GLY A 11 -2.96 -10.61 -20.48
CA GLY A 11 -3.50 -10.39 -19.14
C GLY A 11 -3.71 -8.92 -18.80
N ILE A 12 -2.79 -8.03 -19.22
CA ILE A 12 -2.97 -6.58 -19.05
C ILE A 12 -4.20 -6.10 -19.83
N LEU A 13 -4.34 -6.51 -21.10
CA LEU A 13 -5.46 -6.11 -21.93
C LEU A 13 -6.79 -6.58 -21.34
N GLU A 14 -6.88 -7.86 -20.96
CA GLU A 14 -8.08 -8.39 -20.30
C GLU A 14 -8.38 -7.67 -18.98
N THR A 15 -7.36 -7.30 -18.20
CA THR A 15 -7.54 -6.51 -16.97
C THR A 15 -8.13 -5.13 -17.27
N LEU A 16 -7.57 -4.43 -18.26
CA LEU A 16 -8.05 -3.11 -18.68
C LEU A 16 -9.49 -3.17 -19.21
N ASP A 17 -9.84 -4.17 -20.01
CA ASP A 17 -11.19 -4.33 -20.55
C ASP A 17 -12.21 -4.60 -19.43
N ASN A 18 -11.88 -5.46 -18.47
CA ASN A 18 -12.74 -5.71 -17.31
C ASN A 18 -12.91 -4.46 -16.43
N LEU A 19 -11.83 -3.73 -16.15
CA LEU A 19 -11.90 -2.49 -15.37
C LEU A 19 -12.72 -1.40 -16.08
N ARG A 20 -12.60 -1.26 -17.40
CA ARG A 20 -13.42 -0.33 -18.19
C ARG A 20 -14.90 -0.73 -18.21
N ALA A 21 -15.20 -2.03 -18.31
CA ALA A 21 -16.57 -2.53 -18.24
C ALA A 21 -17.24 -2.30 -16.86
N LEU A 22 -16.46 -2.09 -15.81
CA LEU A 22 -16.98 -1.68 -14.51
C LEU A 22 -17.44 -0.21 -14.48
N GLY A 23 -16.93 0.62 -15.40
CA GLY A 23 -17.26 2.05 -15.48
C GLY A 23 -16.95 2.78 -14.18
N ASP A 24 -17.82 3.70 -13.77
CA ASP A 24 -17.63 4.54 -12.59
C ASP A 24 -17.72 3.78 -11.25
N ARG A 25 -18.04 2.48 -11.28
CA ARG A 25 -18.05 1.63 -10.07
C ARG A 25 -16.66 1.42 -9.50
N VAL A 26 -15.62 1.43 -10.34
CA VAL A 26 -14.23 1.20 -9.94
C VAL A 26 -13.29 2.10 -10.73
N SER A 27 -12.65 3.04 -10.04
CA SER A 27 -11.54 3.83 -10.59
C SER A 27 -10.21 3.08 -10.47
N PHE A 28 -9.33 3.20 -11.48
CA PHE A 28 -8.03 2.51 -11.51
C PHE A 28 -6.94 3.32 -12.22
N ALA A 29 -5.74 3.36 -11.62
CA ALA A 29 -4.57 4.06 -12.14
C ALA A 29 -3.33 3.14 -12.20
N GLY A 30 -2.26 3.60 -12.86
CA GLY A 30 -0.96 2.93 -12.86
C GLY A 30 -0.82 1.77 -13.85
N THR A 31 -1.83 1.49 -14.66
CA THR A 31 -1.77 0.56 -15.81
C THR A 31 -2.60 1.15 -16.95
N GLY A 32 -2.14 0.99 -18.19
CA GLY A 32 -2.83 1.53 -19.37
C GLY A 32 -2.32 0.93 -20.67
N MET A 33 -2.94 1.31 -21.79
CA MET A 33 -2.55 0.91 -23.15
C MET A 33 -1.22 1.51 -23.60
N ASN A 34 -0.81 2.59 -22.93
CA ASN A 34 0.45 3.28 -23.12
C ASN A 34 0.84 4.02 -21.83
N ARG A 35 2.01 4.66 -21.86
CA ARG A 35 2.56 5.42 -20.72
C ARG A 35 1.63 6.56 -20.29
N ASN A 36 1.02 7.30 -21.21
CA ASN A 36 0.14 8.43 -20.88
C ASN A 36 -1.10 7.95 -20.11
N GLU A 37 -1.73 6.87 -20.57
CA GLU A 37 -2.86 6.27 -19.86
C GLU A 37 -2.44 5.70 -18.50
N ALA A 38 -1.29 5.02 -18.42
CA ALA A 38 -0.79 4.48 -17.15
C ALA A 38 -0.42 5.59 -16.14
N ALA A 39 0.03 6.75 -16.62
CA ALA A 39 0.42 7.91 -15.81
C ALA A 39 -0.72 8.87 -15.47
N ARG A 40 -1.95 8.62 -15.94
CA ARG A 40 -3.07 9.54 -15.73
C ARG A 40 -3.38 9.76 -14.24
N SER A 41 -3.88 10.94 -13.91
CA SER A 41 -4.59 11.20 -12.66
C SER A 41 -6.08 11.02 -12.87
N ILE A 42 -6.77 10.41 -11.90
CA ILE A 42 -8.22 10.20 -11.93
C ILE A 42 -8.86 11.11 -10.90
N GLU A 43 -9.88 11.85 -11.32
CA GLU A 43 -10.75 12.58 -10.40
C GLU A 43 -11.65 11.59 -9.65
N LEU A 44 -11.67 11.68 -8.34
CA LEU A 44 -12.65 11.01 -7.48
C LEU A 44 -13.51 12.10 -6.85
N ARG A 45 -14.82 12.02 -7.08
CA ARG A 45 -15.79 12.97 -6.52
C ARG A 45 -16.26 12.48 -5.16
N ALA A 46 -16.02 13.27 -4.12
CA ALA A 46 -16.64 13.12 -2.83
C ALA A 46 -17.63 14.28 -2.60
N PRO A 47 -18.69 14.11 -1.80
CA PRO A 47 -19.55 15.23 -1.43
C PRO A 47 -18.73 16.38 -0.85
N GLY A 48 -18.71 17.52 -1.54
CA GLY A 48 -17.99 18.73 -1.11
C GLY A 48 -16.47 18.72 -1.32
N ALA A 49 -15.87 17.72 -1.98
CA ALA A 49 -14.44 17.69 -2.26
C ALA A 49 -14.08 16.95 -3.55
N SER A 50 -13.11 17.48 -4.28
CA SER A 50 -12.46 16.86 -5.44
C SER A 50 -11.15 16.21 -5.02
N LEU A 51 -10.99 14.92 -5.27
CA LEU A 51 -9.75 14.19 -4.98
C LEU A 51 -9.10 13.74 -6.29
N ARG A 52 -7.77 13.61 -6.31
CA ARG A 52 -7.06 13.05 -7.46
C ARG A 52 -6.12 11.93 -7.11
N PHE A 53 -6.23 10.84 -7.86
CA PHE A 53 -5.53 9.59 -7.61
C PHE A 53 -4.65 9.16 -8.79
N SER A 54 -3.41 8.77 -8.51
CA SER A 54 -2.54 8.06 -9.45
C SER A 54 -1.81 6.90 -8.76
N ALA A 55 -1.24 5.99 -9.56
CA ALA A 55 -0.47 4.87 -9.04
C ALA A 55 0.80 4.61 -9.86
N ILE A 56 1.85 4.13 -9.19
CA ILE A 56 3.14 3.78 -9.80
C ILE A 56 3.78 2.62 -9.03
N GLY A 57 4.61 1.82 -9.67
CA GLY A 57 5.21 0.70 -8.97
C GLY A 57 6.41 0.05 -9.63
N ILE A 58 7.06 -0.82 -8.86
CA ILE A 58 8.02 -1.78 -9.37
C ILE A 58 7.30 -2.90 -10.13
N GLY A 59 8.01 -3.58 -11.02
CA GLY A 59 7.50 -4.76 -11.72
C GLY A 59 7.96 -4.89 -13.16
N ALA A 60 7.58 -6.01 -13.77
CA ALA A 60 7.78 -6.25 -15.19
C ALA A 60 6.70 -5.55 -16.04
N GLY A 61 6.95 -5.45 -17.34
CA GLY A 61 6.00 -4.87 -18.30
C GLY A 61 5.73 -3.37 -18.08
N PRO A 62 6.76 -2.49 -18.08
CA PRO A 62 6.54 -1.05 -17.98
C PRO A 62 5.69 -0.57 -19.16
N ALA A 63 4.75 0.36 -19.01
CA ALA A 63 4.06 0.97 -20.15
C ALA A 63 5.06 1.73 -21.04
N GLY A 64 4.86 1.70 -22.36
CA GLY A 64 5.62 2.50 -23.33
C GLY A 64 4.68 3.37 -24.17
N ASP A 65 5.21 4.11 -25.15
CA ASP A 65 4.39 5.04 -25.96
C ASP A 65 3.27 4.35 -26.74
N LYS A 66 3.51 3.13 -27.20
CA LYS A 66 2.53 2.30 -27.94
C LYS A 66 2.40 0.89 -27.34
N ARG A 67 2.81 0.71 -26.08
CA ARG A 67 2.85 -0.61 -25.43
C ARG A 67 2.09 -0.59 -24.12
N PRO A 68 1.11 -1.51 -23.94
CA PRO A 68 0.38 -1.61 -22.69
C PRO A 68 1.30 -2.08 -21.55
N GLY A 69 1.00 -1.64 -20.34
CA GLY A 69 1.77 -2.03 -19.16
C GLY A 69 1.50 -1.15 -17.96
N GLN A 70 2.28 -1.38 -16.91
CA GLN A 70 2.20 -0.59 -15.68
C GLN A 70 3.15 0.60 -15.70
N LEU A 71 2.81 1.68 -14.99
CA LEU A 71 3.72 2.80 -14.82
C LEU A 71 4.89 2.38 -13.92
N SER A 72 6.09 2.32 -14.50
CA SER A 72 7.28 1.87 -13.77
C SER A 72 7.90 3.00 -12.96
N ILE A 73 8.09 2.74 -11.67
CA ILE A 73 8.76 3.64 -10.73
C ILE A 73 10.25 3.76 -10.97
N HIS A 74 10.89 2.87 -11.73
CA HIS A 74 12.34 2.94 -11.97
C HIS A 74 12.73 3.90 -13.10
N LEU A 75 11.76 4.41 -13.85
CA LEU A 75 11.99 5.36 -14.94
C LEU A 75 11.69 6.78 -14.46
N LYS A 76 12.69 7.67 -14.50
CA LYS A 76 12.54 9.05 -14.01
C LYS A 76 11.44 9.80 -14.75
N GLU A 77 11.34 9.63 -16.07
CA GLU A 77 10.27 10.20 -16.90
C GLU A 77 8.87 9.81 -16.44
N ASN A 78 8.67 8.58 -15.95
CA ASN A 78 7.38 8.13 -15.43
C ASN A 78 7.06 8.80 -14.09
N GLN A 79 8.07 8.95 -13.23
CA GLN A 79 7.94 9.65 -11.96
C GLN A 79 7.56 11.12 -12.21
N ASP A 80 8.28 11.78 -13.13
CA ASP A 80 8.03 13.18 -13.52
C ASP A 80 6.64 13.34 -14.12
N GLN A 81 6.25 12.48 -15.06
CA GLN A 81 4.92 12.54 -15.70
C GLN A 81 3.78 12.33 -14.71
N LEU A 82 3.92 11.38 -13.77
CA LEU A 82 2.92 11.16 -12.72
C LEU A 82 2.73 12.40 -11.85
N ILE A 83 3.83 13.01 -11.41
CA ILE A 83 3.80 14.22 -10.57
C ILE A 83 3.18 15.37 -11.36
N ALA A 84 3.62 15.57 -12.61
CA ALA A 84 3.08 16.61 -13.48
C ALA A 84 1.58 16.46 -13.72
N ASN A 85 1.09 15.24 -13.97
CA ASN A 85 -0.35 14.99 -14.18
C ASN A 85 -1.18 15.24 -12.92
N LEU A 86 -0.69 14.86 -11.74
CA LEU A 86 -1.38 15.10 -10.47
C LEU A 86 -1.44 16.58 -10.10
N LEU A 87 -0.35 17.32 -10.32
CA LEU A 87 -0.24 18.74 -9.98
C LEU A 87 -0.86 19.65 -11.05
N GLY A 88 -0.88 19.19 -12.30
CA GLY A 88 -1.30 19.97 -13.46
C GLY A 88 -2.78 20.30 -13.48
N GLU A 89 -3.59 19.71 -12.60
CA GLU A 89 -5.00 20.08 -12.56
C GLU A 89 -5.64 20.10 -11.16
N PRO A 90 -6.85 20.69 -11.05
CA PRO A 90 -7.43 21.05 -9.76
C PRO A 90 -7.84 19.83 -8.97
N ALA A 91 -7.57 19.89 -7.68
CA ALA A 91 -7.98 18.92 -6.67
C ALA A 91 -7.81 19.56 -5.28
N ASP A 92 -8.76 19.29 -4.40
CA ASP A 92 -8.68 19.66 -2.98
C ASP A 92 -7.71 18.75 -2.23
N PHE A 93 -7.54 17.51 -2.70
CA PHE A 93 -6.65 16.51 -2.08
C PHE A 93 -6.06 15.54 -3.12
N ARG A 94 -4.75 15.32 -3.08
CA ARG A 94 -4.02 14.45 -4.04
C ARG A 94 -3.45 13.22 -3.34
N LEU A 95 -3.63 12.05 -3.99
CA LEU A 95 -3.21 10.76 -3.46
C LEU A 95 -2.40 9.95 -4.47
N VAL A 96 -1.32 9.32 -4.01
CA VAL A 96 -0.52 8.37 -4.81
C VAL A 96 -0.44 7.01 -4.14
N SER A 97 -0.77 5.97 -4.90
CA SER A 97 -0.50 4.57 -4.57
C SER A 97 0.88 4.16 -5.12
N VAL A 98 1.78 3.70 -4.26
CA VAL A 98 3.18 3.41 -4.61
C VAL A 98 3.53 1.97 -4.25
N HIS A 99 3.75 1.13 -5.27
CA HIS A 99 4.12 -0.28 -5.08
C HIS A 99 5.64 -0.43 -5.05
N SER A 100 6.26 -0.41 -3.87
CA SER A 100 7.72 -0.40 -3.69
C SER A 100 8.14 -0.89 -2.30
N GLY A 101 9.36 -1.37 -2.17
CA GLY A 101 9.96 -1.78 -0.90
C GLY A 101 10.62 -3.16 -0.99
N THR A 102 11.13 -3.65 0.14
CA THR A 102 11.63 -5.02 0.25
C THR A 102 10.52 -5.88 0.87
N GLU A 103 10.23 -7.03 0.26
CA GLU A 103 9.25 -7.96 0.81
C GLU A 103 9.60 -8.35 2.25
N ARG A 104 8.61 -8.26 3.13
CA ARG A 104 8.65 -8.68 4.54
C ARG A 104 9.66 -7.92 5.42
N ASP A 105 10.18 -6.80 4.93
CA ASP A 105 11.01 -5.88 5.71
C ASP A 105 10.14 -4.78 6.34
N PRO A 106 10.05 -4.69 7.69
CA PRO A 106 9.30 -3.63 8.35
C PRO A 106 9.99 -2.26 8.25
N ASP A 107 11.27 -2.20 7.88
CA ASP A 107 11.98 -0.94 7.68
C ASP A 107 11.87 -0.47 6.21
N PRO A 108 11.49 0.79 5.94
CA PRO A 108 11.49 1.33 4.60
C PRO A 108 12.90 1.38 4.01
N THR A 109 13.03 1.05 2.74
CA THR A 109 14.30 1.14 2.00
C THR A 109 14.74 2.60 1.83
N GLY A 110 16.04 2.83 1.58
CA GLY A 110 16.55 4.16 1.24
C GLY A 110 15.85 4.76 0.01
N PHE A 111 15.50 3.93 -0.97
CA PHE A 111 14.70 4.35 -2.13
C PHE A 111 13.29 4.79 -1.73
N GLN A 112 12.60 4.03 -0.87
CA GLN A 112 11.29 4.45 -0.38
C GLN A 112 11.36 5.80 0.35
N MET A 113 12.38 6.00 1.20
CA MET A 113 12.59 7.28 1.88
C MET A 113 12.84 8.43 0.89
N ALA A 114 13.68 8.23 -0.12
CA ALA A 114 13.97 9.25 -1.12
C ALA A 114 12.76 9.56 -2.01
N PHE A 115 11.99 8.54 -2.41
CA PHE A 115 10.88 8.75 -3.33
C PHE A 115 9.59 9.17 -2.63
N LEU A 116 9.12 8.43 -1.62
CA LEU A 116 7.82 8.69 -0.98
C LEU A 116 7.89 9.93 -0.06
N ARG A 117 8.90 10.01 0.81
CA ARG A 117 9.04 11.13 1.75
C ARG A 117 9.65 12.35 1.08
N ASP A 118 10.82 12.22 0.46
CA ASP A 118 11.51 13.40 -0.05
C ASP A 118 10.82 13.93 -1.33
N ARG A 119 10.71 13.12 -2.38
CA ARG A 119 10.18 13.59 -3.67
C ARG A 119 8.66 13.81 -3.73
N LEU A 120 7.86 12.83 -3.31
CA LEU A 120 6.39 12.95 -3.43
C LEU A 120 5.78 13.85 -2.34
N ALA A 121 6.24 13.71 -1.09
CA ALA A 121 5.73 14.51 0.02
C ALA A 121 6.40 15.89 0.12
N LEU A 122 7.72 15.96 0.38
CA LEU A 122 8.37 17.23 0.70
C LEU A 122 8.61 18.14 -0.51
N GLU A 123 8.98 17.58 -1.67
CA GLU A 123 9.23 18.36 -2.89
C GLU A 123 7.95 18.65 -3.68
N ALA A 124 7.13 17.62 -3.97
CA ALA A 124 5.92 17.78 -4.77
C ALA A 124 4.66 18.18 -3.97
N GLY A 125 4.67 18.02 -2.64
CA GLY A 125 3.55 18.43 -1.79
C GLY A 125 2.28 17.59 -1.96
N ILE A 126 2.39 16.31 -2.35
CA ILE A 126 1.22 15.44 -2.51
C ILE A 126 0.65 15.07 -1.13
N ASP A 127 -0.66 15.20 -0.94
CA ASP A 127 -1.27 15.19 0.40
C ASP A 127 -1.27 13.80 1.06
N LEU A 128 -1.46 12.71 0.28
CA LEU A 128 -1.42 11.33 0.77
C LEU A 128 -0.59 10.41 -0.13
N ILE A 129 0.40 9.75 0.45
CA ILE A 129 1.20 8.72 -0.22
C ILE A 129 0.99 7.38 0.48
N VAL A 130 0.56 6.38 -0.28
CA VAL A 130 0.23 5.04 0.23
C VAL A 130 1.15 4.01 -0.39
N GLY A 131 2.10 3.53 0.40
CA GLY A 131 3.00 2.45 0.05
C GLY A 131 2.38 1.06 0.26
N HIS A 132 2.72 0.15 -0.64
CA HIS A 132 2.42 -1.29 -0.61
C HIS A 132 3.58 -2.04 -1.28
N HIS A 133 3.47 -3.38 -1.39
CA HIS A 133 4.51 -4.35 -1.81
C HIS A 133 5.27 -5.02 -0.66
N ALA A 134 5.59 -4.30 0.43
CA ALA A 134 6.35 -4.90 1.53
C ALA A 134 5.63 -6.09 2.21
N HIS A 135 4.33 -6.30 1.98
CA HIS A 135 3.50 -7.35 2.59
C HIS A 135 3.40 -7.30 4.13
N VAL A 136 4.00 -6.28 4.76
CA VAL A 136 3.98 -6.03 6.20
C VAL A 136 3.71 -4.55 6.45
N ALA A 137 3.20 -4.24 7.64
CA ALA A 137 3.06 -2.87 8.11
C ALA A 137 4.45 -2.21 8.26
N GLN A 138 4.59 -1.02 7.70
CA GLN A 138 5.78 -0.17 7.79
C GLN A 138 5.41 1.18 8.44
N PRO A 139 6.41 1.99 8.88
CA PRO A 139 6.19 3.32 9.45
C PRO A 139 5.13 4.18 8.76
N VAL A 140 4.45 5.02 9.54
CA VAL A 140 3.56 6.07 9.05
C VAL A 140 4.06 7.41 9.57
N VAL A 141 4.25 8.38 8.68
CA VAL A 141 4.81 9.69 9.02
C VAL A 141 3.96 10.82 8.44
N MET A 142 3.99 11.97 9.09
CA MET A 142 3.74 13.25 8.44
C MET A 142 5.08 13.81 7.95
N ALA A 143 5.19 14.11 6.66
CA ALA A 143 6.35 14.76 6.06
C ALA A 143 5.90 16.10 5.47
N GLY A 144 6.24 17.20 6.16
CA GLY A 144 5.54 18.47 5.94
C GLY A 144 4.04 18.31 6.26
N ASN A 145 3.20 18.59 5.26
CA ASN A 145 1.74 18.42 5.38
C ASN A 145 1.24 17.10 4.77
N SER A 146 2.14 16.28 4.24
CA SER A 146 1.80 15.03 3.56
C SER A 146 1.79 13.85 4.51
N LEU A 147 0.74 13.04 4.45
CA LEU A 147 0.65 11.76 5.14
C LEU A 147 1.31 10.67 4.28
N VAL A 148 2.28 9.94 4.84
CA VAL A 148 2.98 8.87 4.15
C VAL A 148 2.83 7.56 4.93
N PHE A 149 2.15 6.60 4.35
CA PHE A 149 2.25 5.19 4.73
C PHE A 149 3.36 4.57 3.89
N PHE A 150 4.44 4.07 4.50
CA PHE A 150 5.49 3.40 3.71
C PHE A 150 5.08 2.01 3.20
N GLY A 151 4.16 1.36 3.92
CA GLY A 151 3.69 0.01 3.63
C GLY A 151 2.47 -0.32 4.51
N LEU A 152 1.31 -0.54 3.89
CA LEU A 152 0.10 -0.99 4.61
C LEU A 152 0.12 -2.49 4.92
N GLY A 153 0.93 -3.27 4.20
CA GLY A 153 0.86 -4.73 4.21
C GLY A 153 -0.22 -5.28 3.27
N ASN A 154 -0.75 -6.44 3.60
CA ASN A 154 -1.78 -7.14 2.82
C ASN A 154 -3.19 -6.77 3.30
N PHE A 155 -4.18 -6.86 2.41
CA PHE A 155 -5.60 -6.81 2.79
C PHE A 155 -6.25 -8.17 2.59
N LEU A 156 -6.60 -8.53 1.35
CA LEU A 156 -7.08 -9.85 0.97
C LEU A 156 -6.31 -10.30 -0.27
N HIS A 157 -5.45 -11.30 -0.12
CA HIS A 157 -4.56 -11.81 -1.17
C HIS A 157 -4.60 -13.34 -1.16
N HIS A 158 -5.65 -13.91 -1.74
CA HIS A 158 -5.86 -15.35 -1.75
C HIS A 158 -4.68 -16.10 -2.38
N GLY A 159 -4.25 -17.17 -1.72
CA GLY A 159 -3.16 -18.02 -2.20
C GLY A 159 -1.75 -17.50 -1.88
N THR A 160 -1.59 -16.36 -1.19
CA THR A 160 -0.28 -15.94 -0.69
C THR A 160 0.14 -16.68 0.56
N ALA A 161 1.41 -16.48 0.95
CA ALA A 161 1.95 -17.01 2.18
C ALA A 161 1.10 -16.62 3.40
N ASN A 162 0.91 -17.57 4.32
CA ASN A 162 0.36 -17.30 5.63
C ASN A 162 1.39 -16.52 6.46
N MET A 163 1.11 -15.24 6.71
CA MET A 163 1.99 -14.36 7.48
C MET A 163 1.83 -14.48 9.00
N ASN A 164 0.78 -15.15 9.50
CA ASN A 164 0.41 -15.15 10.92
C ASN A 164 1.52 -15.71 11.84
N ALA A 165 2.40 -16.56 11.32
CA ALA A 165 3.50 -17.18 12.07
C ALA A 165 4.86 -16.48 11.89
N THR A 166 4.91 -15.31 11.23
CA THR A 166 6.18 -14.62 10.88
C THR A 166 6.67 -13.64 11.94
N GLY A 167 6.00 -13.61 13.10
CA GLY A 167 6.33 -12.80 14.27
C GLY A 167 5.68 -11.41 14.25
N VAL A 168 5.64 -10.79 15.43
CA VAL A 168 4.85 -9.57 15.73
C VAL A 168 5.20 -8.34 14.88
N CYS A 169 6.37 -8.34 14.23
CA CYS A 169 6.80 -7.28 13.32
C CYS A 169 6.30 -7.47 11.87
N ARG A 170 5.76 -8.64 11.53
CA ARG A 170 5.47 -9.04 10.14
C ARG A 170 4.12 -9.74 9.95
N ASP A 171 3.48 -10.15 11.03
CA ASP A 171 2.28 -10.99 11.02
C ASP A 171 0.96 -10.24 10.78
N TRP A 172 1.03 -8.95 10.45
CA TRP A 172 -0.12 -8.07 10.43
C TRP A 172 -0.03 -6.99 9.36
N SER A 173 -1.16 -6.34 9.11
CA SER A 173 -1.31 -5.27 8.13
C SER A 173 -2.25 -4.20 8.67
N ILE A 174 -2.33 -3.07 7.97
CA ILE A 174 -3.08 -1.89 8.37
C ILE A 174 -4.24 -1.70 7.40
N LEU A 175 -5.46 -1.74 7.93
CA LEU A 175 -6.59 -1.06 7.30
C LEU A 175 -6.66 0.36 7.87
N ALA A 176 -6.52 1.37 7.01
CA ALA A 176 -6.47 2.77 7.40
C ALA A 176 -7.75 3.52 7.02
N ARG A 177 -8.20 4.41 7.90
CA ARG A 177 -9.21 5.43 7.64
C ARG A 177 -8.59 6.79 7.89
N VAL A 178 -8.54 7.62 6.85
CA VAL A 178 -8.02 8.99 6.91
C VAL A 178 -9.20 9.94 6.96
N HIS A 179 -9.26 10.75 8.01
CA HIS A 179 -10.26 11.79 8.19
C HIS A 179 -9.69 13.11 7.69
N LEU A 180 -10.44 13.78 6.82
CA LEU A 180 -10.05 15.06 6.26
C LEU A 180 -10.85 16.20 6.93
N VAL A 181 -10.21 17.35 7.09
CA VAL A 181 -10.80 18.58 7.65
C VAL A 181 -10.31 19.78 6.84
N ASP A 182 -11.10 20.84 6.82
CA ASP A 182 -10.63 22.12 6.30
C ASP A 182 -9.65 22.75 7.28
N ASN A 183 -8.55 23.30 6.74
CA ASN A 183 -7.68 24.17 7.51
C ASN A 183 -8.24 25.61 7.55
N ALA A 184 -7.56 26.50 8.27
CA ALA A 184 -7.97 27.91 8.40
C ALA A 184 -8.06 28.68 7.06
N SER A 185 -7.44 28.17 5.99
CA SER A 185 -7.50 28.74 4.64
C SER A 185 -8.52 28.03 3.73
N GLY A 186 -9.35 27.13 4.25
CA GLY A 186 -10.32 26.36 3.48
C GLY A 186 -9.72 25.26 2.60
N LYS A 187 -8.44 24.89 2.79
CA LYS A 187 -7.81 23.74 2.12
C LYS A 187 -8.04 22.46 2.93
N LEU A 188 -8.48 21.41 2.25
CA LEU A 188 -8.64 20.08 2.82
C LEU A 188 -7.28 19.50 3.26
N THR A 189 -7.19 19.03 4.50
CA THR A 189 -5.98 18.47 5.12
C THR A 189 -6.30 17.24 5.96
N VAL A 190 -5.29 16.44 6.30
CA VAL A 190 -5.44 15.31 7.22
C VAL A 190 -5.75 15.82 8.63
N GLY A 191 -6.95 15.52 9.11
CA GLY A 191 -7.41 15.81 10.47
C GLY A 191 -7.08 14.70 11.45
N ALA A 192 -7.36 13.45 11.10
CA ALA A 192 -7.04 12.28 11.91
C ALA A 192 -6.74 11.05 11.04
N VAL A 193 -6.05 10.09 11.63
CA VAL A 193 -5.75 8.79 11.01
C VAL A 193 -6.11 7.70 12.00
N GLN A 194 -7.08 6.87 11.62
CA GLN A 194 -7.42 5.65 12.35
C GLN A 194 -6.79 4.46 11.64
N ILE A 195 -6.11 3.59 12.38
CA ILE A 195 -5.56 2.34 11.91
C ILE A 195 -6.27 1.17 12.58
N ILE A 196 -6.56 0.14 11.81
CA ILE A 196 -7.17 -1.10 12.29
C ILE A 196 -6.17 -2.21 11.95
N PRO A 197 -5.45 -2.75 12.94
CA PRO A 197 -4.58 -3.89 12.75
C PRO A 197 -5.39 -5.12 12.29
N ILE A 198 -5.00 -5.70 11.16
CA ILE A 198 -5.66 -6.85 10.54
C ILE A 198 -4.68 -8.02 10.33
N ARG A 199 -5.21 -9.24 10.29
CA ARG A 199 -4.45 -10.47 10.03
C ARG A 199 -5.22 -11.42 9.10
N ASN A 200 -4.66 -12.62 8.88
CA ASN A 200 -5.26 -13.69 8.09
C ASN A 200 -5.60 -13.29 6.64
N THR A 201 -4.82 -12.37 6.09
CA THR A 201 -5.02 -11.72 4.79
C THR A 201 -4.90 -12.66 3.58
N HIS A 202 -4.38 -13.87 3.77
CA HIS A 202 -4.23 -14.90 2.75
C HIS A 202 -5.48 -15.78 2.56
N LEU A 203 -6.43 -15.71 3.50
CA LEU A 203 -7.66 -16.52 3.50
C LEU A 203 -8.90 -15.67 3.76
N GLN A 204 -8.99 -15.05 4.93
CA GLN A 204 -10.13 -14.24 5.34
C GLN A 204 -9.65 -13.13 6.26
N THR A 205 -9.60 -11.91 5.75
CA THR A 205 -9.14 -10.74 6.48
C THR A 205 -10.01 -10.51 7.72
N GLU A 206 -9.37 -10.44 8.88
CA GLU A 206 -10.04 -10.16 10.14
C GLU A 206 -9.26 -9.15 10.97
N ARG A 207 -9.95 -8.45 11.88
CA ARG A 207 -9.31 -7.57 12.86
C ARG A 207 -8.52 -8.42 13.86
N LEU A 208 -7.37 -7.90 14.29
CA LEU A 208 -6.69 -8.45 15.45
C LEU A 208 -7.52 -8.22 16.72
N PRO A 209 -7.53 -9.17 17.68
CA PRO A 209 -8.13 -8.94 19.00
C PRO A 209 -7.52 -7.71 19.69
N PRO A 210 -8.28 -6.93 20.48
CA PRO A 210 -7.82 -5.65 21.00
C PRO A 210 -6.46 -5.65 21.70
N GLN A 211 -6.22 -6.60 22.60
CA GLN A 211 -4.95 -6.71 23.31
C GLN A 211 -3.76 -6.97 22.37
N GLU A 212 -3.97 -7.82 21.36
CA GLU A 212 -2.97 -8.10 20.34
C GLU A 212 -2.73 -6.90 19.42
N ALA A 213 -3.80 -6.21 19.05
CA ALA A 213 -3.78 -5.03 18.19
C ALA A 213 -3.03 -3.86 18.86
N SER A 214 -3.27 -3.60 20.15
CA SER A 214 -2.54 -2.58 20.93
C SER A 214 -1.03 -2.80 20.93
N ARG A 215 -0.57 -4.07 20.96
CA ARG A 215 0.86 -4.39 20.83
C ARG A 215 1.40 -4.03 19.45
N ARG A 216 0.65 -4.28 18.37
CA ARG A 216 1.04 -3.92 16.99
C ARG A 216 1.04 -2.40 16.78
N ILE A 217 0.10 -1.70 17.40
CA ILE A 217 0.07 -0.22 17.41
C ILE A 217 1.32 0.34 18.10
N ALA A 218 1.71 -0.20 19.25
CA ALA A 218 2.95 0.20 19.92
C ALA A 218 4.19 -0.05 19.05
N ILE A 219 4.26 -1.20 18.35
CA ILE A 219 5.33 -1.49 17.39
C ILE A 219 5.37 -0.44 16.28
N LEU A 220 4.23 -0.13 15.66
CA LEU A 220 4.16 0.86 14.59
C LEU A 220 4.57 2.25 15.07
N ASN A 221 4.19 2.64 16.28
CA ASN A 221 4.63 3.89 16.90
C ASN A 221 6.15 3.93 17.03
N GLY A 222 6.77 2.85 17.50
CA GLY A 222 8.23 2.73 17.62
C GLY A 222 8.94 2.74 16.26
N LEU A 223 8.41 2.02 15.26
CA LEU A 223 8.92 2.06 13.88
C LEU A 223 8.83 3.47 13.29
N SER A 224 7.69 4.14 13.49
CA SER A 224 7.47 5.51 13.02
C SER A 224 8.38 6.51 13.73
N ALA A 225 8.65 6.32 15.02
CA ALA A 225 9.54 7.18 15.80
C ALA A 225 10.97 7.22 15.27
N ARG A 226 11.47 6.11 14.72
CA ARG A 226 12.80 6.04 14.11
C ARG A 226 12.97 6.99 12.93
N LEU A 227 11.87 7.46 12.35
CA LEU A 227 11.87 8.37 11.20
C LEU A 227 11.63 9.84 11.58
N ASP A 228 11.51 10.17 12.87
CA ASP A 228 11.44 11.55 13.33
C ASP A 228 12.71 12.32 12.89
N ASN A 229 12.51 13.42 12.18
CA ASN A 229 13.59 14.26 11.68
C ASN A 229 13.10 15.71 11.51
N THR A 230 13.43 16.56 12.49
CA THR A 230 13.05 17.98 12.48
C THR A 230 13.62 18.73 11.27
N ALA A 231 14.87 18.46 10.88
CA ALA A 231 15.50 19.11 9.73
C ALA A 231 14.78 18.82 8.41
N LYS A 232 14.23 17.60 8.27
CA LYS A 232 13.40 17.19 7.12
C LYS A 232 11.91 17.37 7.34
N LYS A 233 11.48 18.12 8.37
CA LYS A 233 10.06 18.33 8.74
C LYS A 233 9.25 17.02 8.75
N THR A 234 9.87 15.93 9.19
CA THR A 234 9.27 14.60 9.19
C THR A 234 9.02 14.17 10.62
N ARG A 235 7.82 13.70 10.90
CA ARG A 235 7.41 13.21 12.21
C ARG A 235 6.63 11.91 12.05
N GLY A 236 7.12 10.84 12.66
CA GLY A 236 6.37 9.61 12.80
C GLY A 236 5.08 9.83 13.58
N LEU A 237 4.01 9.20 13.13
CA LEU A 237 2.75 9.23 13.84
C LEU A 237 2.84 8.42 15.13
N ARG A 238 2.06 8.85 16.12
CA ARG A 238 1.90 8.17 17.41
C ARG A 238 0.41 7.95 17.62
N PHE A 239 -0.02 6.73 17.38
CA PHE A 239 -1.39 6.30 17.53
C PHE A 239 -1.66 5.94 18.99
N VAL A 240 -2.80 6.38 19.50
CA VAL A 240 -3.35 5.93 20.78
C VAL A 240 -4.23 4.71 20.50
N ALA A 241 -3.97 3.59 21.14
CA ALA A 241 -4.80 2.40 21.00
C ALA A 241 -6.10 2.57 21.80
N GLY A 242 -7.23 2.34 21.14
CA GLY A 242 -8.56 2.32 21.76
C GLY A 242 -8.93 0.92 22.24
N GLU A 243 -10.01 0.84 23.00
CA GLU A 243 -10.52 -0.42 23.57
C GLU A 243 -10.96 -1.43 22.50
N ASP A 244 -11.34 -0.97 21.31
CA ASP A 244 -11.72 -1.82 20.18
C ASP A 244 -10.52 -2.39 19.40
N GLY A 245 -9.29 -2.08 19.82
CA GLY A 245 -8.05 -2.49 19.17
C GLY A 245 -7.61 -1.60 18.00
N SER A 246 -8.38 -0.57 17.64
CA SER A 246 -7.94 0.39 16.62
C SER A 246 -7.04 1.48 17.22
N GLY A 247 -6.15 2.04 16.43
CA GLY A 247 -5.26 3.13 16.83
C GLY A 247 -5.70 4.44 16.21
N LEU A 248 -5.71 5.54 16.97
CA LEU A 248 -6.06 6.86 16.47
C LEU A 248 -4.91 7.85 16.66
N TRP A 249 -4.59 8.58 15.61
CA TRP A 249 -3.81 9.81 15.70
C TRP A 249 -4.66 10.99 15.25
N CYS A 250 -4.57 12.11 15.97
CA CYS A 250 -5.26 13.35 15.62
C CYS A 250 -4.28 14.52 15.48
N SER A 251 -4.49 15.33 14.45
CA SER A 251 -3.86 16.63 14.27
C SER A 251 -4.32 17.62 15.35
N ALA A 252 -3.62 18.74 15.49
CA ALA A 252 -4.05 19.82 16.38
C ALA A 252 -5.38 20.44 15.91
N ALA A 253 -5.54 20.65 14.60
CA ALA A 253 -6.76 21.22 14.02
C ALA A 253 -8.01 20.38 14.31
N ALA A 254 -7.90 19.06 14.21
CA ALA A 254 -9.02 18.16 14.49
C ALA A 254 -9.50 18.19 15.96
N ARG A 255 -8.65 18.59 16.91
CA ARG A 255 -9.04 18.69 18.34
C ARG A 255 -9.74 20.00 18.69
N GLN A 256 -9.61 21.02 17.84
CA GLN A 256 -10.14 22.36 18.11
C GLN A 256 -11.50 22.62 17.43
N ALA A 257 -11.88 21.76 16.48
CA ALA A 257 -13.16 21.88 15.79
C ALA A 257 -14.33 21.45 16.69
N THR A 258 -15.48 22.10 16.60
CA THR A 258 -16.75 21.57 17.16
C THR A 258 -17.37 20.62 16.13
N SER A 259 -16.80 19.42 16.01
CA SER A 259 -17.22 18.42 15.02
C SER A 259 -17.25 17.00 15.59
N PRO A 260 -17.96 16.04 14.95
CA PRO A 260 -17.90 14.63 15.33
C PRO A 260 -16.48 14.07 15.38
N LEU A 261 -15.57 14.60 14.54
CA LEU A 261 -14.16 14.22 14.55
C LEU A 261 -13.45 14.68 15.83
N ALA A 262 -13.78 15.85 16.35
CA ALA A 262 -13.20 16.32 17.61
C ALA A 262 -13.67 15.48 18.79
N THR A 263 -14.96 15.08 18.82
CA THR A 263 -15.47 14.13 19.81
C THR A 263 -14.72 12.81 19.75
N LEU A 264 -14.48 12.26 18.55
CA LEU A 264 -13.67 11.05 18.37
C LEU A 264 -12.24 11.24 18.91
N CYS A 265 -11.60 12.36 18.58
CA CYS A 265 -10.24 12.66 19.00
C CYS A 265 -10.10 12.87 20.51
N LEU A 266 -11.09 13.49 21.15
CA LEU A 266 -11.11 13.70 22.60
C LEU A 266 -11.36 12.39 23.34
N GLY A 267 -12.31 11.56 22.89
CA GLY A 267 -12.61 10.28 23.53
C GLY A 267 -11.41 9.32 23.58
N TYR A 268 -10.55 9.33 22.56
CA TYR A 268 -9.32 8.51 22.58
C TYR A 268 -8.27 8.98 23.60
N LEU A 269 -8.27 10.28 23.97
CA LEU A 269 -7.36 10.80 24.99
C LEU A 269 -7.78 10.36 26.39
N ASP A 270 -9.08 10.13 26.61
CA ASP A 270 -9.62 9.66 27.89
C ASP A 270 -9.38 8.15 28.09
N THR A 271 -9.25 7.38 27.01
CA THR A 271 -9.01 5.92 27.05
C THR A 271 -7.54 5.52 27.24
N VAL A 272 -6.62 6.47 27.50
CA VAL A 272 -5.19 6.18 27.65
C VAL A 272 -4.94 5.37 28.93
N SER A 273 -5.09 4.05 28.85
CA SER A 273 -4.50 3.13 29.81
C SER A 273 -3.00 3.10 29.55
N ALA A 274 -2.22 3.55 30.53
CA ALA A 274 -0.77 3.60 30.51
C ALA A 274 -0.14 2.20 30.44
N SER A 275 -0.22 1.56 29.28
CA SER A 275 0.65 0.44 28.95
C SER A 275 1.41 0.80 27.68
N ASN A 276 2.68 1.15 27.84
CA ASN A 276 3.65 1.16 26.76
C ASN A 276 4.32 -0.22 26.76
N PRO A 277 3.76 -1.24 26.09
CA PRO A 277 4.45 -2.51 25.97
C PRO A 277 5.81 -2.25 25.32
N ALA A 278 6.85 -2.94 25.81
CA ALA A 278 8.18 -2.84 25.23
C ALA A 278 8.09 -3.12 23.72
N VAL A 279 8.55 -2.18 22.90
CA VAL A 279 8.55 -2.34 21.45
C VAL A 279 9.65 -3.35 21.10
N PRO A 280 9.33 -4.53 20.55
CA PRO A 280 10.32 -5.48 20.10
C PRO A 280 11.24 -4.83 19.06
N ASP A 281 12.53 -5.18 19.10
CA ASP A 281 13.44 -4.75 18.06
C ASP A 281 13.16 -5.49 16.75
N CYS A 282 12.35 -4.88 15.91
CA CYS A 282 12.08 -5.37 14.56
C CYS A 282 13.31 -5.29 13.61
N GLY A 283 14.47 -4.81 14.10
CA GLY A 283 15.71 -4.55 13.36
C GLY A 283 16.99 -5.24 13.87
N ALA A 284 16.93 -6.21 14.78
CA ALA A 284 18.14 -6.92 15.27
C ALA A 284 18.71 -7.98 14.29
N ASP A 285 17.95 -8.43 13.28
CA ASP A 285 18.39 -9.52 12.40
C ASP A 285 19.46 -9.11 11.38
N ARG A 286 19.75 -7.81 11.21
CA ARG A 286 20.87 -7.34 10.40
C ARG A 286 22.22 -7.78 10.97
N LYS A 287 22.35 -7.94 12.30
CA LYS A 287 23.60 -8.40 12.92
C LYS A 287 23.78 -9.92 12.88
N ARG A 288 22.71 -10.70 12.90
CA ARG A 288 22.80 -12.19 12.87
C ARG A 288 22.99 -12.75 11.47
N SER A 289 22.45 -12.10 10.44
CA SER A 289 22.62 -12.52 9.04
C SER A 289 23.98 -12.09 8.46
N ALA A 290 24.50 -10.91 8.81
CA ALA A 290 25.86 -10.50 8.46
C ALA A 290 26.94 -11.37 9.15
N ALA A 291 26.71 -11.82 10.38
CA ALA A 291 27.65 -12.69 11.10
C ALA A 291 27.64 -14.16 10.61
N LYS A 292 26.57 -14.62 9.95
CA LYS A 292 26.52 -15.96 9.32
C LYS A 292 27.05 -15.98 7.88
N ALA A 293 27.13 -14.82 7.21
CA ALA A 293 27.67 -14.73 5.86
C ALA A 293 29.21 -14.82 5.80
N THR A 294 29.90 -14.72 6.94
CA THR A 294 31.37 -14.82 7.02
C THR A 294 31.92 -16.21 7.30
N ILE A 295 31.06 -17.25 7.43
CA ILE A 295 31.50 -18.64 7.67
C ILE A 295 30.67 -19.61 6.81
N SER A 296 30.93 -19.66 5.50
CA SER A 296 30.75 -20.87 4.65
C SER A 296 31.29 -20.66 3.22
N GLY A 297 32.54 -20.25 3.10
CA GLY A 297 33.27 -20.35 1.84
C GLY A 297 33.79 -21.78 1.63
N ASN A 298 32.99 -22.65 1.00
CA ASN A 298 33.44 -23.68 0.04
C ASN A 298 32.33 -24.71 -0.25
N GLY A 299 31.74 -24.63 -1.44
CA GLY A 299 30.86 -25.66 -1.98
C GLY A 299 30.40 -25.32 -3.39
N LYS A 300 31.04 -25.92 -4.40
CA LYS A 300 30.65 -25.80 -5.82
C LYS A 300 29.18 -26.23 -6.02
N PRO A 301 28.37 -25.55 -6.85
CA PRO A 301 27.03 -26.03 -7.17
C PRO A 301 27.08 -27.20 -8.16
N ARG A 302 26.39 -28.30 -7.81
CA ARG A 302 26.09 -29.42 -8.70
C ARG A 302 25.02 -29.02 -9.72
N SER A 303 25.26 -29.35 -10.98
CA SER A 303 24.36 -29.14 -12.12
C SER A 303 23.11 -30.03 -12.03
N GLY A 304 21.93 -29.42 -11.86
CA GLY A 304 20.62 -30.06 -12.04
C GLY A 304 19.98 -29.68 -13.39
N ARG A 305 19.41 -30.66 -14.07
CA ARG A 305 18.77 -30.56 -15.40
C ARG A 305 17.68 -29.47 -15.47
N LYS A 306 17.72 -28.62 -16.50
CA LYS A 306 16.62 -27.71 -16.89
C LYS A 306 15.46 -28.49 -17.53
N PRO A 307 14.19 -28.27 -17.18
CA PRO A 307 13.07 -28.78 -17.94
C PRO A 307 12.93 -28.04 -19.27
N ALA A 308 12.62 -28.80 -20.32
CA ALA A 308 12.35 -28.30 -21.65
C ALA A 308 11.05 -27.46 -21.70
N ASN A 309 11.16 -26.34 -22.40
CA ASN A 309 10.10 -25.52 -22.99
C ASN A 309 8.98 -24.98 -22.06
N LEU A 310 9.31 -23.91 -21.32
CA LEU A 310 8.37 -23.07 -20.56
C LEU A 310 7.15 -22.58 -21.38
N ARG A 311 7.25 -22.45 -22.71
CA ARG A 311 6.13 -22.00 -23.56
C ARG A 311 4.96 -22.98 -23.58
N GLU A 312 5.23 -24.28 -23.67
CA GLU A 312 4.19 -25.32 -23.72
C GLU A 312 3.45 -25.43 -22.38
N PHE A 313 4.17 -25.24 -21.27
CA PHE A 313 3.58 -25.20 -19.94
C PHE A 313 2.55 -24.06 -19.83
N TRP A 314 2.90 -22.85 -20.28
CA TRP A 314 1.98 -21.70 -20.23
C TRP A 314 0.81 -21.81 -21.20
N GLN A 315 1.00 -22.40 -22.38
CA GLN A 315 -0.10 -22.70 -23.31
C GLN A 315 -1.14 -23.64 -22.69
N GLN A 316 -0.71 -24.75 -22.07
CA GLN A 316 -1.64 -25.68 -21.42
C GLN A 316 -2.41 -25.06 -20.25
N GLN A 317 -1.79 -24.15 -19.49
CA GLN A 317 -2.50 -23.46 -18.40
C GLN A 317 -3.57 -22.48 -18.95
N SER A 318 -3.28 -21.80 -20.06
CA SER A 318 -4.23 -20.89 -20.70
C SER A 318 -5.47 -21.60 -21.26
N GLU A 319 -5.30 -22.78 -21.85
CA GLU A 319 -6.42 -23.59 -22.37
C GLU A 319 -7.29 -24.15 -21.24
N LYS A 320 -6.68 -24.60 -20.14
CA LYS A 320 -7.41 -25.07 -18.95
C LYS A 320 -8.23 -23.95 -18.30
N ALA A 321 -7.70 -22.72 -18.27
CA ALA A 321 -8.42 -21.55 -17.77
C ALA A 321 -9.63 -21.20 -18.68
N ARG A 322 -9.44 -21.24 -20.01
CA ARG A 322 -10.52 -21.00 -20.99
C ARG A 322 -11.64 -22.05 -20.90
N ALA A 323 -11.30 -23.32 -20.71
CA ALA A 323 -12.27 -24.40 -20.53
C ALA A 323 -13.08 -24.29 -19.22
N ARG A 324 -12.47 -23.77 -18.15
CA ARG A 324 -13.17 -23.50 -16.88
C ARG A 324 -14.15 -22.32 -17.00
N ARG A 325 -13.81 -21.30 -17.78
CA ARG A 325 -14.67 -20.14 -18.03
C ARG A 325 -15.97 -20.51 -18.77
N ASN A 326 -15.89 -21.40 -19.76
CA ASN A 326 -17.08 -21.84 -20.52
C ASN A 326 -18.07 -22.68 -19.69
N ARG A 327 -17.63 -23.32 -18.58
CA ARG A 327 -18.53 -24.06 -17.68
C ARG A 327 -19.26 -23.20 -16.67
N LEU A 328 -18.76 -21.99 -16.38
CA LEU A 328 -19.32 -21.11 -15.35
C LEU A 328 -20.38 -20.11 -15.89
N PHE A 329 -20.49 -19.94 -17.21
CA PHE A 329 -21.35 -18.91 -17.82
C PHE A 329 -22.50 -19.42 -18.72
N HIS A 330 -22.74 -20.73 -18.79
CA HIS A 330 -23.95 -21.30 -19.40
C HIS A 330 -24.69 -22.20 -18.40
N PRO A 331 -25.62 -21.68 -17.59
CA PRO A 331 -26.63 -22.52 -16.98
C PRO A 331 -27.60 -22.97 -18.08
N ASN A 332 -27.89 -24.28 -18.12
CA ASN A 332 -28.92 -24.90 -18.95
C ASN A 332 -30.17 -24.02 -19.04
N ARG A 333 -30.44 -23.46 -20.22
CA ARG A 333 -31.81 -23.22 -20.68
C ARG A 333 -32.30 -24.56 -21.18
N ASP A 334 -33.05 -25.28 -20.35
CA ASP A 334 -34.10 -26.23 -20.73
C ASP A 334 -34.52 -27.05 -19.51
N ALA A 335 -35.60 -26.64 -18.87
CA ALA A 335 -36.54 -27.52 -18.14
C ALA A 335 -37.73 -26.67 -17.65
N ASN A 336 -38.65 -26.38 -18.57
CA ASN A 336 -40.03 -26.04 -18.24
C ASN A 336 -40.90 -27.18 -18.79
N ARG A 337 -41.27 -28.12 -17.92
CA ARG A 337 -42.44 -28.99 -17.99
C ARG A 337 -42.59 -29.74 -16.67
#